data_AF-A0A8B3CX71-F1
#
_entry.id   AF-A0A8B3CX71-F1
#
_cell.length_a   1.000
_cell.length_b   1.000
_cell.length_c   1.000
_cell.angle_alpha   90.00
_cell.angle_beta   90.00
_cell.angle_gamma   90.00
#
_symmetry.space_group_name_H-M   'P 1'
#
loop_
_entity.id
_entity.type
_entity.pdbx_description
1 polymer ?
#
loop_
_entity_poly.entity_id
_entity_poly.type
_entity_poly.pdbx_seq_one_letter_code
_entity_poly.pdbx_strand_id
1 'polypeptide(L)'
;MDNDKNSGRRTRMQKALANEMTRSELSEFLSDEKSKKEFFTLMKLKHKIGSIDGVSKKQNVSEFFPKKRNFEFKIGLLAAASLFLISSFAVYFRFFSEIKQEFEIVRSVVTGVCKVENEKQTLKINSGNDSFCDFKIEGELGLFLRVFPNTEFEVSKGDETFSLQLNSGIVIFSTHKKNPSTKVRATVHKIQSELLGTTLTLISEKSSGRYRILVLEGGVRVKTGLSENLKSYDALAGYSVLEAENSQELTMDSELKIIRTEANDQTKYSELSENSKQLLNEKNSKHDPETIEYLKKEIQVNSTSSDPVYKITLKNRKSYVGTVEENENSYILTDKEGNRVEIEKKEIIELELVP
;
A
#
# COMPACT_ATOMS: atom_id res chain seq x y z
N MET A 1 32.36 44.79 -7.73
CA MET A 1 33.35 44.72 -6.62
C MET A 1 33.24 43.45 -5.76
N ASP A 2 32.36 42.49 -6.06
CA ASP A 2 32.18 41.29 -5.23
C ASP A 2 32.99 40.04 -5.64
N ASN A 3 33.57 40.02 -6.84
CA ASN A 3 34.33 38.85 -7.32
C ASN A 3 35.69 38.68 -6.62
N ASP A 4 36.40 39.76 -6.29
CA ASP A 4 37.72 39.68 -5.65
C ASP A 4 37.66 39.20 -4.19
N LYS A 5 36.64 39.62 -3.44
CA LYS A 5 36.41 39.13 -2.06
C LYS A 5 36.12 37.64 -2.03
N ASN A 6 35.39 37.12 -3.02
CA ASN A 6 35.01 35.71 -3.07
C ASN A 6 36.17 34.80 -3.51
N SER A 7 37.07 35.31 -4.37
CA SER A 7 38.32 34.64 -4.76
C SER A 7 39.26 34.46 -3.56
N GLY A 8 39.49 35.51 -2.76
CA GLY A 8 40.32 35.44 -1.55
C GLY A 8 39.78 34.49 -0.48
N ARG A 9 38.46 34.41 -0.33
CA ARG A 9 37.78 33.50 0.62
C ARG A 9 38.01 32.03 0.28
N ARG A 10 37.94 31.66 -1.01
CA ARG A 10 38.17 30.28 -1.47
C ARG A 10 39.61 29.84 -1.23
N THR A 11 40.59 30.70 -1.52
CA THR A 11 42.00 30.40 -1.27
C THR A 11 42.29 30.22 0.22
N ARG A 12 41.67 31.05 1.08
CA ARG A 12 41.75 30.89 2.54
C ARG A 12 41.10 29.59 3.02
N MET A 13 39.96 29.19 2.45
CA MET A 13 39.30 27.90 2.75
C MET A 13 40.19 26.70 2.41
N GLN A 14 40.87 26.73 1.26
CA GLN A 14 41.77 25.64 0.83
C GLN A 14 42.95 25.48 1.79
N LYS A 15 43.60 26.59 2.18
CA LYS A 15 44.69 26.58 3.16
C LYS A 15 44.24 26.06 4.53
N ALA A 16 43.02 26.43 4.97
CA ALA A 16 42.44 25.92 6.21
C ALA A 16 42.23 24.40 6.18
N LEU A 17 41.75 23.85 5.07
CA LEU A 17 41.52 22.40 4.90
C LEU A 17 42.81 21.58 4.72
N ALA A 18 43.87 22.22 4.23
CA ALA A 18 45.22 21.65 4.08
C ALA A 18 46.08 21.75 5.36
N ASN A 19 45.55 22.37 6.43
CA ASN A 19 46.28 22.67 7.68
C ASN A 19 47.50 23.60 7.47
N GLU A 20 47.46 24.47 6.48
CA GLU A 20 48.54 25.41 6.15
C GLU A 20 48.38 26.80 6.80
N MET A 21 47.40 26.95 7.69
CA MET A 21 47.14 28.19 8.43
C MET A 21 47.65 28.11 9.86
N THR A 22 48.15 29.24 10.36
CA THR A 22 48.44 29.39 11.79
C THR A 22 47.14 29.43 12.61
N ARG A 23 47.24 29.15 13.91
CA ARG A 23 46.07 29.12 14.82
C ARG A 23 45.32 30.45 14.87
N SER A 24 46.03 31.57 14.77
CA SER A 24 45.46 32.92 14.71
C SER A 24 44.71 33.18 13.40
N GLU A 25 45.28 32.80 12.26
CA GLU A 25 44.66 32.98 10.93
C GLU A 25 43.42 32.11 10.76
N LEU A 26 43.44 30.88 11.29
CA LEU A 26 42.29 30.00 11.28
C LEU A 26 41.16 30.54 12.17
N SER A 27 41.50 31.08 13.35
CA SER A 27 40.51 31.71 14.23
C SER A 27 39.87 32.94 13.60
N GLU A 28 40.65 33.77 12.92
CA GLU A 28 40.16 34.92 12.17
C GLU A 28 39.25 34.48 11.01
N PHE A 29 39.65 33.47 10.26
CA PHE A 29 38.86 32.93 9.15
C PHE A 29 37.54 32.28 9.59
N LEU A 30 37.53 31.60 10.74
CA LEU A 30 36.33 30.97 11.32
C LEU A 30 35.44 31.95 12.11
N SER A 31 35.85 33.21 12.25
CA SER A 31 35.01 34.26 12.83
C SER A 31 33.85 34.64 11.91
N ASP A 32 34.01 34.44 10.59
CA ASP A 32 32.92 34.55 9.61
C ASP A 32 32.00 33.33 9.66
N GLU A 33 30.71 33.55 9.95
CA GLU A 33 29.73 32.49 10.15
C GLU A 33 29.54 31.62 8.90
N LYS A 34 29.66 32.22 7.71
CA LYS A 34 29.54 31.53 6.42
C LYS A 34 30.73 30.60 6.18
N SER A 35 31.95 31.10 6.40
CA SER A 35 33.18 30.31 6.26
C SER A 35 33.29 29.21 7.34
N LYS A 36 32.79 29.45 8.55
CA LYS A 36 32.71 28.44 9.61
C LYS A 36 31.82 27.25 9.23
N LYS A 37 30.59 27.51 8.76
CA LYS A 37 29.65 26.44 8.33
C LYS A 37 30.22 25.63 7.18
N GLU A 38 30.80 26.29 6.19
CA GLU A 38 31.40 25.66 5.00
C GLU A 38 32.63 24.81 5.37
N PHE A 39 33.52 25.32 6.22
CA PHE A 39 34.70 24.60 6.73
C PHE A 39 34.33 23.31 7.47
N PHE A 40 33.38 23.36 8.42
CA PHE A 40 32.98 22.16 9.18
C PHE A 40 32.25 21.13 8.32
N THR A 41 31.50 21.57 7.30
CA THR A 41 30.85 20.67 6.34
C THR A 41 31.90 19.93 5.51
N LEU A 42 32.91 20.65 5.01
CA LEU A 42 34.01 20.06 4.24
C LEU A 42 34.90 19.16 5.09
N MET A 43 35.12 19.48 6.37
CA MET A 43 35.85 18.61 7.30
C MET A 43 35.08 17.32 7.61
N LYS A 44 33.75 17.38 7.79
CA LYS A 44 32.90 16.19 7.93
C LYS A 44 32.96 15.32 6.66
N LEU A 45 32.98 15.94 5.48
CA LEU A 45 33.11 15.24 4.20
C LEU A 45 34.50 14.59 4.05
N LYS A 46 35.58 15.32 4.36
CA LYS A 46 36.97 14.81 4.39
C LYS A 46 37.10 13.62 5.33
N HIS A 47 36.46 13.67 6.50
CA HIS A 47 36.46 12.56 7.44
C HIS A 47 35.66 11.35 6.93
N LYS A 48 34.48 11.57 6.33
CA LYS A 48 33.69 10.50 5.68
C LYS A 48 34.41 9.86 4.51
N ILE A 49 35.17 10.62 3.73
CA ILE A 49 36.01 10.09 2.64
C ILE A 49 37.20 9.31 3.22
N GLY A 50 37.81 9.82 4.29
CA GLY A 50 38.90 9.13 4.99
C GLY A 50 38.48 7.85 5.71
N SER A 51 37.19 7.68 6.06
CA SER A 51 36.63 6.46 6.63
C SER A 51 36.20 5.42 5.58
N ILE A 52 36.32 5.73 4.29
CA ILE A 52 36.16 4.74 3.22
C ILE A 52 37.49 3.99 3.12
N ASP A 53 37.56 2.80 3.73
CA ASP A 53 38.69 1.89 3.61
C ASP A 53 38.94 1.58 2.12
N GLY A 54 40.05 2.10 1.59
CA GLY A 54 40.47 1.84 0.21
C GLY A 54 41.38 2.87 -0.44
N VAL A 55 41.50 4.09 0.09
CA VAL A 55 42.40 5.12 -0.49
C VAL A 55 43.58 5.39 0.43
N SER A 56 44.34 4.34 0.75
CA SER A 56 45.64 4.43 1.41
C SER A 56 46.72 3.72 0.59
N LYS A 57 46.94 4.18 -0.65
CA LYS A 57 48.27 4.09 -1.25
C LYS A 57 48.83 5.50 -1.37
N LYS A 58 49.75 5.82 -0.45
CA LYS A 58 50.77 6.85 -0.66
C LYS A 58 51.51 6.49 -1.94
N GLN A 59 51.11 7.05 -3.07
CA GLN A 59 52.02 7.17 -4.20
C GLN A 59 52.97 8.29 -3.86
N ASN A 60 54.23 7.93 -3.62
CA ASN A 60 55.33 8.87 -3.56
C ASN A 60 55.34 9.63 -4.89
N VAL A 61 54.94 10.90 -4.86
CA VAL A 61 55.12 11.84 -5.96
C VAL A 61 56.60 12.20 -5.95
N SER A 62 57.40 11.39 -6.65
CA SER A 62 58.78 11.76 -6.97
C SER A 62 58.75 12.97 -7.90
N GLU A 63 59.57 13.95 -7.56
CA GLU A 63 59.80 15.22 -8.25
C GLU A 63 59.75 15.11 -9.78
N PHE A 64 58.81 15.84 -10.38
CA PHE A 64 58.75 16.05 -11.82
C PHE A 64 59.90 16.97 -12.25
N PHE A 65 61.01 16.38 -12.69
CA PHE A 65 61.94 17.09 -13.58
C PHE A 65 61.37 17.10 -15.00
N PRO A 66 61.26 18.25 -15.68
CA PRO A 66 60.73 18.30 -17.03
C PRO A 66 61.80 17.80 -18.00
N LYS A 67 61.65 16.59 -18.54
CA LYS A 67 62.48 16.10 -19.65
C LYS A 67 61.63 15.84 -20.90
N LYS A 68 61.89 16.68 -21.90
CA LYS A 68 61.58 16.62 -23.34
C LYS A 68 60.37 15.78 -23.79
N ARG A 69 59.38 16.51 -24.34
CA ARG A 69 58.27 16.03 -25.18
C ARG A 69 58.72 14.98 -26.18
N ASN A 70 58.18 13.77 -26.03
CA ASN A 70 57.83 12.90 -27.14
C ASN A 70 56.34 12.59 -27.00
N PHE A 71 55.56 12.87 -28.05
CA PHE A 71 54.11 12.65 -28.07
C PHE A 71 53.86 11.13 -28.02
N GLU A 72 53.45 10.63 -26.86
CA GLU A 72 53.23 9.20 -26.64
C GLU A 72 51.85 8.77 -27.17
N PHE A 73 51.85 8.08 -28.30
CA PHE A 73 50.70 7.35 -28.88
C PHE A 73 49.97 6.45 -27.85
N LYS A 74 50.67 6.02 -26.80
CA LYS A 74 50.13 5.18 -25.71
C LYS A 74 49.14 5.92 -24.80
N ILE A 75 49.32 7.24 -24.58
CA ILE A 75 48.40 8.04 -23.76
C ILE A 75 47.07 8.23 -24.50
N GLY A 76 47.10 8.40 -25.83
CA GLY A 76 45.90 8.46 -26.67
C GLY A 76 45.11 7.14 -26.68
N LEU A 77 45.79 6.00 -26.75
CA LEU A 77 45.16 4.68 -26.70
C LEU A 77 44.56 4.36 -25.31
N LEU A 78 45.25 4.73 -24.23
CA LEU A 78 44.73 4.59 -22.86
C LEU A 78 43.50 5.49 -22.63
N ALA A 79 43.52 6.72 -23.14
CA ALA A 79 42.38 7.62 -23.09
C ALA A 79 41.17 7.06 -23.87
N ALA A 80 41.40 6.55 -25.09
CA ALA A 80 40.36 5.91 -25.88
C ALA A 80 39.76 4.68 -25.18
N ALA A 81 40.60 3.80 -24.63
CA ALA A 81 40.14 2.63 -23.89
C ALA A 81 39.32 3.01 -22.64
N SER A 82 39.70 4.09 -21.94
CA SER A 82 38.93 4.59 -20.80
C SER A 82 37.56 5.14 -21.22
N LEU A 83 37.47 5.83 -22.36
CA LEU A 83 36.20 6.31 -22.91
C LEU A 83 35.32 5.15 -23.38
N PHE A 84 35.90 4.09 -23.95
CA PHE A 84 35.17 2.87 -24.31
C PHE A 84 34.63 2.14 -23.08
N LEU A 85 35.40 2.06 -21.99
CA LEU A 85 34.92 1.45 -20.75
C LEU A 85 33.83 2.29 -20.08
N ILE A 86 33.99 3.61 -20.00
CA ILE A 86 32.99 4.52 -19.42
C ILE A 86 31.71 4.51 -20.26
N SER A 87 31.81 4.52 -21.58
CA SER A 87 30.63 4.45 -22.46
C SER A 87 29.96 3.08 -22.40
N SER A 88 30.72 1.98 -22.32
CA SER A 88 30.17 0.65 -22.12
C SER A 88 29.46 0.53 -20.76
N PHE A 89 30.04 1.10 -19.70
CA PHE A 89 29.39 1.19 -18.39
C PHE A 89 28.15 2.07 -18.42
N ALA A 90 28.16 3.20 -19.15
CA ALA A 90 27.00 4.07 -19.29
C ALA A 90 25.87 3.40 -20.08
N VAL A 91 26.20 2.65 -21.15
CA VAL A 91 25.23 1.84 -21.90
C VAL A 91 24.70 0.70 -21.03
N TYR A 92 25.58 0.01 -20.29
CA TYR A 92 25.19 -1.01 -19.33
C TYR A 92 24.23 -0.47 -18.28
N PHE A 93 24.54 0.65 -17.59
CA PHE A 93 23.65 1.26 -16.61
C PHE A 93 22.36 1.82 -17.23
N ARG A 94 22.36 2.21 -18.51
CA ARG A 94 21.16 2.68 -19.21
C ARG A 94 20.25 1.52 -19.66
N PHE A 95 20.80 0.34 -19.92
CA PHE A 95 20.03 -0.87 -20.25
C PHE A 95 19.63 -1.69 -19.01
N PHE A 96 20.46 -1.67 -17.96
CA PHE A 96 20.25 -2.35 -16.67
C PHE A 96 19.72 -1.42 -15.58
N SER A 97 19.27 -0.20 -15.90
CA SER A 97 18.36 0.52 -15.01
C SER A 97 17.07 -0.30 -14.98
N GLU A 98 17.03 -1.24 -14.04
CA GLU A 98 15.94 -2.18 -13.79
C GLU A 98 14.61 -1.45 -13.91
N ILE A 99 13.67 -2.11 -14.56
CA ILE A 99 12.26 -1.76 -14.47
C ILE A 99 11.88 -1.93 -12.99
N LYS A 100 12.09 -0.89 -12.18
CA LYS A 100 11.65 -0.89 -10.79
C LYS A 100 10.13 -0.87 -10.81
N GLN A 101 9.54 -1.96 -10.34
CA GLN A 101 8.12 -2.00 -10.04
C GLN A 101 7.86 -1.02 -8.89
N GLU A 102 6.80 -0.22 -9.01
CA GLU A 102 6.40 0.68 -7.93
C GLU A 102 5.96 -0.12 -6.70
N PHE A 103 5.29 -1.25 -6.92
CA PHE A 103 4.77 -2.10 -5.87
C PHE A 103 5.59 -3.39 -5.81
N GLU A 104 6.42 -3.53 -4.79
CA GLU A 104 7.22 -4.72 -4.56
C GLU A 104 6.64 -5.51 -3.39
N ILE A 105 6.09 -6.69 -3.66
CA ILE A 105 5.61 -7.58 -2.59
C ILE A 105 6.83 -8.21 -1.91
N VAL A 106 7.22 -7.68 -0.76
CA VAL A 106 8.34 -8.22 0.04
C VAL A 106 7.91 -9.38 0.90
N ARG A 107 6.61 -9.53 1.15
CA ARG A 107 6.07 -10.67 1.88
C ARG A 107 4.62 -10.95 1.55
N SER A 108 4.28 -12.24 1.53
CA SER A 108 2.91 -12.72 1.45
C SER A 108 2.65 -13.87 2.42
N VAL A 109 1.46 -13.93 3.00
CA VAL A 109 0.90 -15.12 3.65
C VAL A 109 -0.45 -15.39 3.01
N VAL A 110 -0.62 -16.57 2.42
CA VAL A 110 -1.76 -16.90 1.55
C VAL A 110 -2.42 -18.18 2.05
N THR A 111 -3.74 -18.12 2.21
CA THR A 111 -4.61 -19.29 2.37
C THR A 111 -5.52 -19.38 1.16
N GLY A 112 -5.51 -20.53 0.45
CA GLY A 112 -6.27 -20.72 -0.79
C GLY A 112 -5.54 -20.17 -2.02
N VAL A 113 -6.28 -19.50 -2.91
CA VAL A 113 -5.80 -18.99 -4.20
C VAL A 113 -5.95 -17.47 -4.25
N CYS A 114 -4.82 -16.76 -4.32
CA CYS A 114 -4.76 -15.35 -4.69
C CYS A 114 -3.88 -15.17 -5.91
N LYS A 115 -4.47 -14.64 -6.98
CA LYS A 115 -3.75 -14.26 -8.19
C LYS A 115 -3.28 -12.82 -8.03
N VAL A 116 -2.03 -12.58 -8.39
CA VAL A 116 -1.41 -11.26 -8.34
C VAL A 116 -0.82 -10.94 -9.71
N GLU A 117 -1.25 -9.81 -10.26
CA GLU A 117 -0.71 -9.27 -11.51
C GLU A 117 0.03 -7.97 -11.15
N ASN A 118 1.34 -7.96 -11.36
CA ASN A 118 2.20 -6.84 -11.00
C ASN A 118 2.87 -6.25 -12.24
N GLU A 119 2.34 -5.12 -12.69
CA GLU A 119 2.89 -4.29 -13.76
C GLU A 119 3.66 -3.11 -13.16
N LYS A 120 4.36 -2.33 -13.99
CA LYS A 120 5.30 -1.29 -13.52
C LYS A 120 4.71 -0.33 -12.47
N GLN A 121 3.46 0.08 -12.67
CA GLN A 121 2.77 1.08 -11.84
C GLN A 121 1.41 0.60 -11.37
N THR A 122 1.10 -0.69 -11.51
CA THR A 122 -0.20 -1.25 -11.19
C THR A 122 -0.05 -2.63 -10.58
N LEU A 123 -0.73 -2.86 -9.46
CA LEU A 123 -0.83 -4.14 -8.77
C LEU A 123 -2.30 -4.53 -8.67
N LYS A 124 -2.68 -5.65 -9.29
CA LYS A 124 -4.02 -6.23 -9.18
C LYS A 124 -3.98 -7.52 -8.39
N ILE A 125 -4.96 -7.70 -7.52
CA ILE A 125 -5.07 -8.87 -6.64
C ILE A 125 -6.49 -9.40 -6.71
N ASN A 126 -6.59 -10.69 -7.00
CA ASN A 126 -7.85 -11.42 -7.13
C ASN A 126 -7.84 -12.64 -6.21
N SER A 127 -8.73 -12.69 -5.22
CA SER A 127 -8.89 -13.83 -4.32
C SER A 127 -10.09 -14.70 -4.70
N GLY A 128 -9.93 -16.02 -4.56
CA GLY A 128 -11.03 -16.98 -4.72
C GLY A 128 -12.02 -17.02 -3.55
N ASN A 129 -13.05 -17.85 -3.67
CA ASN A 129 -14.19 -17.91 -2.74
C ASN A 129 -13.85 -18.35 -1.31
N ASP A 130 -12.82 -19.18 -1.13
CA ASP A 130 -12.34 -19.64 0.18
C ASP A 130 -10.90 -19.17 0.45
N SER A 131 -10.53 -18.03 -0.14
CA SER A 131 -9.15 -17.57 -0.18
C SER A 131 -8.98 -16.21 0.49
N PHE A 132 -7.96 -16.07 1.32
CA PHE A 132 -7.63 -14.80 1.92
C PHE A 132 -6.12 -14.67 2.09
N CYS A 133 -5.64 -13.44 1.94
CA CYS A 133 -4.23 -13.18 1.67
C CYS A 133 -3.76 -11.91 2.36
N ASP A 134 -2.61 -12.00 3.00
CA ASP A 134 -1.93 -10.87 3.61
C ASP A 134 -0.66 -10.56 2.81
N PHE A 135 -0.47 -9.28 2.47
CA PHE A 135 0.70 -8.80 1.72
C PHE A 135 1.34 -7.62 2.42
N LYS A 136 2.68 -7.66 2.49
CA LYS A 136 3.51 -6.49 2.77
C LYS A 136 4.11 -6.03 1.43
N ILE A 137 3.72 -4.83 1.02
CA ILE A 137 4.11 -4.23 -0.24
C ILE A 137 4.99 -3.03 0.06
N GLU A 138 6.19 -3.02 -0.48
CA GLU A 138 7.10 -1.88 -0.48
C GLU A 138 6.92 -1.07 -1.77
N GLY A 139 7.41 0.17 -1.74
CA GLY A 139 7.19 1.20 -2.76
C GLY A 139 7.27 2.59 -2.12
N GLU A 140 6.79 3.63 -2.81
CA GLU A 140 6.66 4.96 -2.19
C GLU A 140 5.52 5.00 -1.17
N LEU A 141 4.41 4.30 -1.45
CA LEU A 141 3.24 4.26 -0.57
C LEU A 141 3.45 3.35 0.66
N GLY A 142 4.03 2.17 0.45
CA GLY A 142 4.20 1.13 1.48
C GLY A 142 2.87 0.66 2.07
N LEU A 143 2.43 -0.56 1.78
CA LEU A 143 1.14 -1.10 2.23
C LEU A 143 1.29 -2.38 3.06
N PHE A 144 0.51 -2.47 4.13
CA PHE A 144 0.03 -3.73 4.68
C PHE A 144 -1.37 -3.96 4.14
N LEU A 145 -1.64 -5.13 3.58
CA LEU A 145 -2.88 -5.41 2.88
C LEU A 145 -3.41 -6.78 3.29
N ARG A 146 -4.65 -6.83 3.76
CA ARG A 146 -5.43 -8.06 3.96
C ARG A 146 -6.57 -8.09 2.95
N VAL A 147 -6.57 -9.09 2.10
CA VAL A 147 -7.54 -9.33 1.04
C VAL A 147 -8.43 -10.49 1.47
N PHE A 148 -9.74 -10.24 1.55
CA PHE A 148 -10.74 -11.24 1.93
C PHE A 148 -11.12 -12.10 0.72
N PRO A 149 -11.95 -13.14 0.89
CA PRO A 149 -12.45 -13.91 -0.24
C PRO A 149 -13.27 -13.11 -1.24
N ASN A 150 -13.41 -13.62 -2.47
CA ASN A 150 -14.18 -13.00 -3.56
C ASN A 150 -13.82 -11.53 -3.85
N THR A 151 -12.55 -11.19 -3.64
CA THR A 151 -12.10 -9.80 -3.67
C THR A 151 -11.28 -9.52 -4.91
N GLU A 152 -11.65 -8.44 -5.60
CA GLU A 152 -10.91 -7.87 -6.72
C GLU A 152 -10.46 -6.46 -6.31
N PHE A 153 -9.16 -6.30 -6.16
CA PHE A 153 -8.54 -5.07 -5.67
C PHE A 153 -7.38 -4.64 -6.58
N GLU A 154 -7.33 -3.35 -6.87
CA GLU A 154 -6.31 -2.75 -7.72
C GLU A 154 -5.66 -1.56 -7.02
N VAL A 155 -4.33 -1.49 -7.08
CA VAL A 155 -3.55 -0.32 -6.67
C VAL A 155 -2.78 0.17 -7.88
N SER A 156 -2.90 1.45 -8.21
CA SER A 156 -2.14 2.08 -9.29
C SER A 156 -1.50 3.38 -8.86
N LYS A 157 -0.36 3.71 -9.49
CA LYS A 157 0.36 4.97 -9.33
C LYS A 157 0.20 5.84 -10.57
N GLY A 158 -0.41 7.00 -10.40
CA GLY A 158 -0.28 8.14 -11.32
C GLY A 158 0.87 9.06 -10.90
N ASP A 159 0.97 10.23 -11.54
CA ASP A 159 2.11 11.14 -11.35
C ASP A 159 2.31 11.58 -9.89
N GLU A 160 1.24 12.04 -9.24
CA GLU A 160 1.25 12.51 -7.85
C GLU A 160 0.16 11.83 -6.99
N THR A 161 -0.44 10.76 -7.53
CA THR A 161 -1.61 10.14 -6.92
C THR A 161 -1.53 8.63 -6.92
N PHE A 162 -1.72 8.01 -5.77
CA PHE A 162 -2.03 6.59 -5.66
C PHE A 162 -3.55 6.38 -5.69
N SER A 163 -4.02 5.44 -6.52
CA SER A 163 -5.41 5.01 -6.57
C SER A 163 -5.53 3.59 -6.01
N LEU A 164 -6.34 3.41 -4.98
CA LEU A 164 -6.69 2.13 -4.37
C LEU A 164 -8.15 1.88 -4.69
N GLN A 165 -8.44 0.91 -5.52
CA GLN A 165 -9.77 0.65 -6.05
C GLN A 165 -10.23 -0.76 -5.66
N LEU A 166 -11.39 -0.83 -5.02
CA LEU A 166 -12.05 -2.09 -4.70
C LEU A 166 -13.24 -2.32 -5.65
N ASN A 167 -13.13 -3.34 -6.49
CA ASN A 167 -14.17 -3.69 -7.45
C ASN A 167 -15.22 -4.64 -6.84
N SER A 168 -14.80 -5.57 -5.98
CA SER A 168 -15.66 -6.46 -5.21
C SER A 168 -14.95 -6.97 -3.95
N GLY A 169 -15.72 -7.42 -2.96
CA GLY A 169 -15.23 -8.09 -1.76
C GLY A 169 -14.86 -7.13 -0.64
N ILE A 170 -13.87 -7.49 0.17
CA ILE A 170 -13.44 -6.73 1.35
C ILE A 170 -11.91 -6.64 1.38
N VAL A 171 -11.41 -5.44 1.67
CA VAL A 171 -9.97 -5.21 1.84
C VAL A 171 -9.74 -4.37 3.08
N ILE A 172 -8.81 -4.81 3.93
CA ILE A 172 -8.24 -3.97 4.98
C ILE A 172 -6.84 -3.59 4.54
N PHE A 173 -6.51 -2.30 4.57
CA PHE A 173 -5.15 -1.89 4.24
C PHE A 173 -4.67 -0.78 5.15
N SER A 174 -3.37 -0.74 5.40
CA SER A 174 -2.68 0.30 6.16
C SER A 174 -1.44 0.78 5.41
N THR A 175 -1.30 2.10 5.28
CA THR A 175 -0.12 2.72 4.67
C THR A 175 0.95 2.95 5.75
N HIS A 176 2.15 2.42 5.56
CA HIS A 176 3.23 2.53 6.55
C HIS A 176 4.35 3.49 6.14
N LYS A 177 4.35 3.99 4.91
CA LYS A 177 5.20 5.12 4.50
C LYS A 177 4.34 6.36 4.34
N LYS A 178 4.88 7.50 4.76
CA LYS A 178 4.23 8.80 4.62
C LYS A 178 5.01 9.62 3.60
N ASN A 179 4.37 9.93 2.48
CA ASN A 179 4.86 10.93 1.56
C ASN A 179 3.85 12.09 1.48
N PRO A 180 4.14 13.26 2.10
CA PRO A 180 3.19 14.37 2.17
C PRO A 180 2.91 15.00 0.80
N SER A 181 3.74 14.76 -0.22
CA SER A 181 3.50 15.26 -1.56
C SER A 181 2.57 14.39 -2.39
N THR A 182 2.27 13.16 -1.95
CA THR A 182 1.51 12.20 -2.75
C THR A 182 0.12 12.02 -2.19
N LYS A 183 -0.90 12.21 -3.03
CA LYS A 183 -2.30 12.01 -2.62
C LYS A 183 -2.67 10.55 -2.78
N VAL A 184 -3.36 9.99 -1.80
CA VAL A 184 -3.83 8.61 -1.85
C VAL A 184 -5.34 8.64 -1.91
N ARG A 185 -5.92 7.99 -2.92
CA ARG A 185 -7.36 7.92 -3.12
C ARG A 185 -7.86 6.50 -2.94
N ALA A 186 -8.86 6.28 -2.10
CA ALA A 186 -9.58 5.03 -2.03
C ALA A 186 -10.93 5.19 -2.73
N THR A 187 -11.24 4.25 -3.63
CA THR A 187 -12.46 4.22 -4.42
C THR A 187 -13.20 2.90 -4.20
N VAL A 188 -14.48 3.01 -3.82
CA VAL A 188 -15.42 1.90 -3.65
C VAL A 188 -16.71 2.29 -4.33
N HIS A 189 -17.03 1.66 -5.47
CA HIS A 189 -18.17 2.05 -6.32
C HIS A 189 -18.19 3.57 -6.60
N LYS A 190 -19.19 4.33 -6.13
CA LYS A 190 -19.25 5.79 -6.31
C LYS A 190 -18.53 6.58 -5.21
N ILE A 191 -18.16 5.92 -4.11
CA ILE A 191 -17.44 6.56 -3.01
C ILE A 191 -15.99 6.81 -3.42
N GLN A 192 -15.62 8.08 -3.55
CA GLN A 192 -14.23 8.51 -3.74
C GLN A 192 -13.76 9.29 -2.51
N SER A 193 -12.64 8.85 -1.95
CA SER A 193 -12.07 9.44 -0.74
C SER A 193 -10.59 9.71 -0.91
N GLU A 194 -10.11 10.84 -0.40
CA GLU A 194 -8.70 11.15 -0.22
C GLU A 194 -8.29 10.78 1.21
N LEU A 195 -7.25 9.97 1.35
CA LEU A 195 -6.77 9.54 2.65
C LEU A 195 -6.01 10.69 3.32
N LEU A 196 -6.36 10.99 4.56
CA LEU A 196 -5.60 11.88 5.44
C LEU A 196 -4.62 11.07 6.34
N GLY A 197 -4.42 9.79 5.98
CA GLY A 197 -3.71 8.75 6.72
C GLY A 197 -4.59 8.15 7.82
N THR A 198 -4.58 6.86 8.17
CA THR A 198 -3.98 5.62 7.65
C THR A 198 -4.86 4.46 8.19
N THR A 199 -4.89 3.28 7.59
CA THR A 199 -5.72 2.12 8.01
C THR A 199 -7.22 2.27 7.75
N LEU A 200 -7.69 1.67 6.65
CA LEU A 200 -9.10 1.63 6.25
C LEU A 200 -9.55 0.20 5.98
N THR A 201 -10.85 -0.03 6.11
CA THR A 201 -11.54 -1.18 5.51
C THR A 201 -12.43 -0.70 4.38
N LEU A 202 -12.24 -1.27 3.19
CA LEU A 202 -13.08 -1.08 2.03
C LEU A 202 -14.01 -2.29 1.88
N ILE A 203 -15.30 -2.04 1.65
CA ILE A 203 -16.32 -3.09 1.48
C ILE A 203 -17.09 -2.79 0.20
N SER A 204 -17.09 -3.73 -0.75
CA SER A 204 -17.82 -3.67 -2.02
C SER A 204 -18.58 -4.98 -2.23
N GLU A 205 -19.81 -5.04 -1.74
CA GLU A 205 -20.67 -6.21 -1.87
C GLU A 205 -21.83 -5.94 -2.81
N LYS A 206 -21.67 -6.38 -4.06
CA LYS A 206 -22.67 -6.16 -5.11
C LYS A 206 -24.02 -6.83 -4.83
N SER A 207 -24.00 -8.01 -4.18
CA SER A 207 -25.22 -8.78 -3.88
C SER A 207 -26.13 -8.10 -2.86
N SER A 208 -25.54 -7.47 -1.85
CA SER A 208 -26.27 -6.74 -0.78
C SER A 208 -26.40 -5.24 -1.08
N GLY A 209 -25.76 -4.72 -2.13
CA GLY A 209 -25.66 -3.28 -2.40
C GLY A 209 -24.83 -2.53 -1.36
N ARG A 210 -24.05 -3.23 -0.52
CA ARG A 210 -23.30 -2.65 0.58
C ARG A 210 -21.95 -2.12 0.09
N TYR A 211 -21.87 -0.80 -0.10
CA TYR A 211 -20.65 -0.07 -0.45
C TYR A 211 -20.24 0.85 0.70
N ARG A 212 -19.05 0.63 1.26
CA ARG A 212 -18.64 1.32 2.49
C ARG A 212 -17.12 1.47 2.60
N ILE A 213 -16.71 2.61 3.17
CA ILE A 213 -15.34 2.84 3.66
C ILE A 213 -15.42 3.01 5.18
N LEU A 214 -14.78 2.13 5.94
CA LEU A 214 -14.64 2.23 7.40
C LEU A 214 -13.28 2.80 7.72
N VAL A 215 -13.25 3.81 8.59
CA VAL A 215 -12.01 4.44 9.06
C VAL A 215 -11.59 3.79 10.37
N LEU A 216 -10.55 2.98 10.34
CA LEU A 216 -10.04 2.30 11.54
C LEU A 216 -9.11 3.21 12.32
N GLU A 217 -8.19 3.89 11.62
CA GLU A 217 -7.28 4.86 12.20
C GLU A 217 -7.22 6.13 11.33
N GLY A 218 -6.85 7.26 11.93
CA GLY A 218 -6.70 8.54 11.23
C GLY A 218 -7.99 9.08 10.60
N GLY A 219 -8.01 9.33 9.29
CA GLY A 219 -9.15 9.95 8.60
C GLY A 219 -9.16 9.86 7.08
N VAL A 220 -10.33 10.08 6.50
CA VAL A 220 -10.55 10.24 5.06
C VAL A 220 -11.34 11.51 4.78
N ARG A 221 -11.02 12.17 3.67
CA ARG A 221 -11.75 13.30 3.14
C ARG A 221 -12.57 12.86 1.93
N VAL A 222 -13.88 13.02 2.02
CA VAL A 222 -14.79 12.76 0.90
C VAL A 222 -15.33 14.06 0.35
N LYS A 223 -15.48 14.12 -0.97
CA LYS A 223 -16.11 15.26 -1.63
C LYS A 223 -17.48 14.83 -2.11
N THR A 224 -18.48 15.64 -1.83
CA THR A 224 -19.88 15.37 -2.19
C THR A 224 -20.58 16.67 -2.52
N GLY A 225 -21.54 16.60 -3.45
CA GLY A 225 -22.24 17.77 -4.00
C GLY A 225 -22.27 17.77 -5.52
N LEU A 226 -23.19 18.54 -6.09
CA LEU A 226 -23.24 18.79 -7.53
C LEU A 226 -21.99 19.58 -7.96
N SER A 227 -21.57 19.42 -9.22
CA SER A 227 -20.32 19.95 -9.80
C SER A 227 -20.02 21.43 -9.48
N GLU A 228 -21.03 22.24 -9.18
CA GLU A 228 -20.90 23.68 -8.90
C GLU A 228 -20.71 23.99 -7.39
N ASN A 229 -20.98 23.05 -6.48
CA ASN A 229 -20.89 23.22 -5.03
C ASN A 229 -20.34 21.96 -4.32
N LEU A 230 -19.17 21.45 -4.73
CA LEU A 230 -18.53 20.34 -4.02
C LEU A 230 -18.12 20.76 -2.59
N LYS A 231 -18.76 20.14 -1.60
CA LYS A 231 -18.39 20.24 -0.19
C LYS A 231 -17.46 19.09 0.17
N SER A 232 -16.46 19.37 1.01
CA SER A 232 -15.53 18.36 1.52
C SER A 232 -15.88 18.05 2.98
N TYR A 233 -15.97 16.77 3.32
CA TYR A 233 -16.25 16.29 4.66
C TYR A 233 -15.15 15.32 5.09
N ASP A 234 -14.70 15.46 6.34
CA ASP A 234 -13.70 14.58 6.92
C ASP A 234 -14.40 13.55 7.82
N ALA A 235 -14.21 12.27 7.53
CA ALA A 235 -14.60 11.16 8.39
C ALA A 235 -13.36 10.64 9.12
N LEU A 236 -13.39 10.69 10.45
CA LEU A 236 -12.29 10.26 11.31
C LEU A 236 -12.47 8.81 11.76
N ALA A 237 -11.46 8.25 12.41
CA ALA A 237 -11.50 6.92 13.01
C ALA A 237 -12.80 6.68 13.82
N GLY A 238 -13.41 5.51 13.64
CA GLY A 238 -14.70 5.18 14.24
C GLY A 238 -15.92 5.68 13.46
N TYR A 239 -15.72 6.33 12.30
CA TYR A 239 -16.77 6.65 11.35
C TYR A 239 -16.66 5.81 10.07
N SER A 240 -17.76 5.77 9.34
CA SER A 240 -17.91 5.11 8.06
C SER A 240 -18.54 6.02 7.04
N VAL A 241 -18.09 5.93 5.79
CA VAL A 241 -18.71 6.56 4.65
C VAL A 241 -19.46 5.51 3.84
N LEU A 242 -20.74 5.77 3.56
CA LEU A 242 -21.65 4.92 2.81
C LEU A 242 -22.22 5.68 1.62
N GLU A 243 -22.74 4.95 0.63
CA GLU A 243 -23.66 5.52 -0.34
C GLU A 243 -25.05 5.73 0.27
N ALA A 244 -25.75 6.79 -0.14
CA ALA A 244 -27.13 7.01 0.28
C ALA A 244 -28.08 6.13 -0.53
N GLU A 245 -28.85 5.27 0.15
CA GLU A 245 -29.80 4.34 -0.48
C GLU A 245 -31.05 5.04 -1.04
N ASN A 246 -31.47 6.16 -0.44
CA ASN A 246 -32.65 6.92 -0.86
C ASN A 246 -32.37 8.41 -0.97
N SER A 247 -32.93 9.04 -2.02
CA SER A 247 -32.84 10.47 -2.28
C SER A 247 -33.48 11.35 -1.19
N GLN A 248 -34.33 10.76 -0.35
CA GLN A 248 -35.03 11.42 0.76
C GLN A 248 -34.20 11.48 2.06
N GLU A 249 -33.16 10.65 2.18
CA GLU A 249 -32.22 10.69 3.32
C GLU A 249 -30.99 11.56 3.02
N LEU A 250 -30.92 12.13 1.82
CA LEU A 250 -29.93 13.13 1.45
C LEU A 250 -30.28 14.40 2.23
N THR A 251 -29.39 14.86 3.11
CA THR A 251 -29.43 16.25 3.58
C THR A 251 -29.05 17.18 2.43
N MET A 252 -29.99 17.38 1.51
CA MET A 252 -30.06 18.26 0.33
C MET A 252 -28.84 18.42 -0.60
N ASP A 253 -27.68 17.80 -0.38
CA ASP A 253 -26.49 18.03 -1.21
C ASP A 253 -25.48 16.85 -1.24
N SER A 254 -25.80 15.67 -0.70
CA SER A 254 -24.78 14.60 -0.61
C SER A 254 -25.25 13.19 -0.93
N GLU A 255 -24.73 12.61 -2.02
CA GLU A 255 -24.87 11.18 -2.38
C GLU A 255 -24.24 10.21 -1.36
N LEU A 256 -23.52 10.75 -0.37
CA LEU A 256 -22.80 10.01 0.65
C LEU A 256 -23.37 10.28 2.05
N LYS A 257 -23.36 9.25 2.90
CA LYS A 257 -23.66 9.34 4.34
C LYS A 257 -22.40 9.08 5.15
N ILE A 258 -22.18 9.89 6.19
CA ILE A 258 -21.11 9.66 7.17
C ILE A 258 -21.77 9.31 8.49
N ILE A 259 -21.59 8.07 8.95
CA ILE A 259 -22.19 7.56 10.18
C ILE A 259 -21.13 7.03 11.14
N ARG A 260 -21.46 6.93 12.42
CA ARG A 260 -20.60 6.26 13.39
C ARG A 260 -20.58 4.76 13.08
N THR A 261 -19.38 4.18 13.02
CA THR A 261 -19.18 2.74 12.85
C THR A 261 -19.72 2.00 14.07
N GLU A 262 -20.42 0.89 13.86
CA GLU A 262 -20.83 0.00 14.94
C GLU A 262 -19.62 -0.48 15.75
N ALA A 263 -19.75 -0.54 17.07
CA ALA A 263 -18.63 -0.88 17.95
C ALA A 263 -18.04 -2.27 17.64
N ASN A 264 -18.90 -3.23 17.26
CA ASN A 264 -18.50 -4.57 16.88
C ASN A 264 -17.67 -4.57 15.59
N ASP A 265 -18.15 -3.91 14.53
CA ASP A 265 -17.42 -3.74 13.27
C ASP A 265 -16.06 -3.07 13.50
N GLN A 266 -16.04 -1.97 14.26
CA GLN A 266 -14.81 -1.22 14.53
C GLN A 266 -13.76 -2.11 15.21
N THR A 267 -14.15 -2.83 16.27
CA THR A 267 -13.26 -3.69 17.05
C THR A 267 -12.74 -4.82 16.16
N LYS A 268 -13.65 -5.52 15.49
CA LYS A 268 -13.37 -6.60 14.55
C LYS A 268 -12.31 -6.24 13.52
N TYR A 269 -12.54 -5.19 12.74
CA TYR A 269 -11.65 -4.88 11.62
C TYR A 269 -10.31 -4.31 12.11
N SER A 270 -10.29 -3.66 13.28
CA SER A 270 -9.06 -3.21 13.93
C SER A 270 -8.20 -4.40 14.37
N GLU A 271 -8.79 -5.41 15.00
CA GLU A 271 -8.08 -6.64 15.40
C GLU A 271 -7.51 -7.39 14.19
N LEU A 272 -8.29 -7.51 13.11
CA LEU A 272 -7.81 -8.13 11.87
C LEU A 272 -6.67 -7.34 11.21
N SER A 273 -6.72 -6.00 11.26
CA SER A 273 -5.62 -5.14 10.79
C SER A 273 -4.34 -5.40 11.59
N GLU A 274 -4.42 -5.39 12.93
CA GLU A 274 -3.25 -5.58 13.79
C GLU A 274 -2.68 -6.99 13.66
N ASN A 275 -3.53 -8.02 13.63
CA ASN A 275 -3.11 -9.40 13.38
C ASN A 275 -2.39 -9.54 12.03
N SER A 276 -2.89 -8.91 10.96
CA SER A 276 -2.22 -8.88 9.64
C SER A 276 -0.83 -8.23 9.71
N LYS A 277 -0.73 -7.05 10.32
CA LYS A 277 0.54 -6.32 10.50
C LYS A 277 1.54 -7.17 11.29
N GLN A 278 1.10 -7.83 12.35
CA GLN A 278 1.94 -8.72 13.17
C GLN A 278 2.42 -9.92 12.35
N LEU A 279 1.49 -10.64 11.71
CA LEU A 279 1.78 -11.81 10.87
C LEU A 279 2.81 -11.51 9.78
N LEU A 280 2.70 -10.34 9.14
CA LEU A 280 3.61 -9.92 8.07
C LEU A 280 4.99 -9.46 8.56
N ASN A 281 5.12 -9.07 9.82
CA ASN A 281 6.41 -8.67 10.40
C ASN A 281 7.12 -9.83 11.14
N GLU A 282 6.39 -10.78 11.73
CA GLU A 282 6.95 -11.99 12.38
C GLU A 282 7.33 -13.07 11.37
N LYS A 283 8.14 -14.10 11.68
CA LYS A 283 8.54 -15.14 10.68
C LYS A 283 7.48 -16.22 10.37
N ASN A 284 6.23 -16.00 10.74
CA ASN A 284 5.15 -16.97 10.53
C ASN A 284 4.80 -17.09 9.03
N SER A 285 4.54 -18.32 8.57
CA SER A 285 4.26 -18.62 7.16
C SER A 285 2.81 -19.01 6.88
N LYS A 286 1.95 -19.02 7.91
CA LYS A 286 0.56 -19.44 7.84
C LYS A 286 -0.31 -18.57 8.73
N HIS A 287 -1.56 -18.41 8.34
CA HIS A 287 -2.60 -17.84 9.18
C HIS A 287 -2.92 -18.77 10.34
N ASP A 288 -3.20 -18.20 11.50
CA ASP A 288 -3.64 -18.97 12.66
C ASP A 288 -5.06 -19.53 12.46
N PRO A 289 -5.39 -20.69 13.08
CA PRO A 289 -6.70 -21.33 12.91
C PRO A 289 -7.88 -20.45 13.32
N GLU A 290 -7.73 -19.62 14.36
CA GLU A 290 -8.78 -18.73 14.84
C GLU A 290 -9.12 -17.68 13.79
N THR A 291 -8.11 -17.06 13.17
CA THR A 291 -8.28 -16.13 12.05
C THR A 291 -8.89 -16.81 10.83
N ILE A 292 -8.49 -18.04 10.50
CA ILE A 292 -9.11 -18.81 9.40
C ILE A 292 -10.59 -19.03 9.67
N GLU A 293 -10.95 -19.52 10.87
CA GLU A 293 -12.35 -19.78 11.24
C GLU A 293 -13.16 -18.48 11.22
N TYR A 294 -12.58 -17.40 11.72
CA TYR A 294 -13.20 -16.09 11.75
C TYR A 294 -13.49 -15.55 10.34
N LEU A 295 -12.49 -15.56 9.46
CA LEU A 295 -12.64 -15.09 8.09
C LEU A 295 -13.62 -15.95 7.29
N LYS A 296 -13.67 -17.26 7.56
CA LYS A 296 -14.69 -18.16 6.99
C LYS A 296 -16.09 -17.86 7.51
N LYS A 297 -16.25 -17.48 8.78
CA LYS A 297 -17.55 -17.03 9.32
C LYS A 297 -18.01 -15.74 8.65
N GLU A 298 -17.10 -14.83 8.30
CA GLU A 298 -17.49 -13.62 7.54
C GLU A 298 -18.05 -13.95 6.16
N ILE A 299 -17.51 -14.99 5.50
CA ILE A 299 -18.09 -15.54 4.27
C ILE A 299 -19.49 -16.08 4.55
N GLN A 300 -19.68 -16.81 5.64
CA GLN A 300 -20.96 -17.48 5.97
C GLN A 300 -22.06 -16.52 6.46
N VAL A 301 -21.70 -15.45 7.17
CA VAL A 301 -22.66 -14.44 7.66
C VAL A 301 -23.25 -13.66 6.48
N ASN A 302 -22.46 -13.41 5.42
CA ASN A 302 -22.91 -12.70 4.21
C ASN A 302 -23.23 -13.60 3.00
N SER A 303 -22.91 -14.90 3.07
CA SER A 303 -23.52 -15.92 2.21
C SER A 303 -24.90 -16.33 2.71
N THR A 304 -25.51 -15.56 3.62
CA THR A 304 -26.94 -15.29 3.54
C THR A 304 -27.25 -14.39 2.32
N SER A 305 -26.79 -14.80 1.13
CA SER A 305 -27.78 -14.99 0.06
C SER A 305 -28.91 -15.70 0.76
N SER A 306 -30.05 -15.06 0.96
CA SER A 306 -31.21 -15.69 1.57
C SER A 306 -31.40 -17.01 0.85
N ASP A 307 -30.88 -18.10 1.42
CA ASP A 307 -31.00 -19.41 0.82
C ASP A 307 -32.50 -19.54 0.61
N PRO A 308 -32.95 -19.72 -0.64
CA PRO A 308 -34.35 -19.56 -0.98
C PRO A 308 -35.17 -20.36 0.04
N VAL A 309 -36.01 -19.64 0.80
CA VAL A 309 -36.75 -20.27 1.88
C VAL A 309 -37.90 -20.99 1.20
N TYR A 310 -37.96 -22.31 1.34
CA TYR A 310 -39.03 -23.10 0.78
C TYR A 310 -40.02 -23.49 1.86
N LYS A 311 -41.28 -23.60 1.47
CA LYS A 311 -42.33 -24.26 2.24
C LYS A 311 -42.63 -25.61 1.59
N ILE A 312 -42.35 -26.68 2.32
CA ILE A 312 -42.66 -28.06 1.91
C ILE A 312 -43.94 -28.50 2.60
N THR A 313 -44.96 -28.83 1.82
CA THR A 313 -46.21 -29.43 2.33
C THR A 313 -46.22 -30.93 2.03
N LEU A 314 -46.38 -31.75 3.07
CA LEU A 314 -46.41 -33.22 2.97
C LEU A 314 -47.82 -33.78 2.73
N LYS A 315 -47.89 -35.05 2.33
CA LYS A 315 -49.13 -35.82 2.16
C LYS A 315 -50.02 -35.86 3.39
N ASN A 316 -49.40 -35.85 4.57
CA ASN A 316 -50.10 -35.79 5.86
C ASN A 316 -50.54 -34.36 6.26
N ARG A 317 -50.44 -33.38 5.35
CA ARG A 317 -50.73 -31.95 5.55
C ARG A 317 -49.84 -31.23 6.56
N LYS A 318 -48.74 -31.84 7.01
CA LYS A 318 -47.70 -31.11 7.76
C LYS A 318 -46.90 -30.25 6.79
N SER A 319 -46.57 -29.05 7.22
CA SER A 319 -45.79 -28.09 6.44
C SER A 319 -44.54 -27.67 7.20
N TYR A 320 -43.41 -27.63 6.49
CA TYR A 320 -42.11 -27.24 7.00
C TYR A 320 -41.61 -26.04 6.22
N VAL A 321 -40.92 -25.12 6.89
CA VAL A 321 -40.40 -23.89 6.28
C VAL A 321 -38.93 -23.76 6.63
N GLY A 322 -38.08 -23.62 5.61
CA GLY A 322 -36.64 -23.57 5.81
C GLY A 322 -35.86 -23.58 4.50
N THR A 323 -34.54 -23.63 4.61
CA THR A 323 -33.65 -23.80 3.46
C THR A 323 -33.60 -25.28 3.08
N VAL A 324 -33.47 -25.59 1.79
CA VAL A 324 -33.61 -26.97 1.30
C VAL A 324 -32.36 -27.40 0.53
N GLU A 325 -31.77 -28.52 0.93
CA GLU A 325 -30.72 -29.23 0.20
C GLU A 325 -31.35 -30.45 -0.49
N GLU A 326 -31.10 -30.64 -1.79
CA GLU A 326 -31.62 -31.78 -2.56
C GLU A 326 -30.64 -32.97 -2.59
N ASN A 327 -31.11 -34.14 -2.19
CA ASN A 327 -30.44 -35.43 -2.39
C ASN A 327 -31.17 -36.25 -3.47
N GLU A 328 -30.67 -37.45 -3.81
CA GLU A 328 -31.29 -38.31 -4.83
C GLU A 328 -32.79 -38.59 -4.54
N ASN A 329 -33.12 -39.02 -3.32
CA ASN A 329 -34.47 -39.47 -2.94
C ASN A 329 -35.15 -38.62 -1.85
N SER A 330 -34.45 -37.64 -1.29
CA SER A 330 -34.94 -36.80 -0.18
C SER A 330 -34.53 -35.34 -0.34
N TYR A 331 -35.19 -34.49 0.43
CA TYR A 331 -34.80 -33.12 0.69
C TYR A 331 -34.40 -33.01 2.17
N ILE A 332 -33.28 -32.34 2.46
CA ILE A 332 -32.92 -31.95 3.83
C ILE A 332 -33.37 -30.51 4.01
N LEU A 333 -34.35 -30.29 4.87
CA LEU A 333 -34.83 -28.97 5.22
C LEU A 333 -34.20 -28.52 6.54
N THR A 334 -33.65 -27.30 6.57
CA THR A 334 -33.10 -26.66 7.77
C THR A 334 -33.96 -25.48 8.18
N ASP A 335 -34.52 -25.50 9.40
CA ASP A 335 -35.37 -24.42 9.91
C ASP A 335 -34.55 -23.21 10.42
N LYS A 336 -35.25 -22.16 10.87
CA LYS A 336 -34.61 -20.92 11.36
C LYS A 336 -33.82 -21.13 12.67
N GLU A 337 -34.19 -22.15 13.44
CA GLU A 337 -33.52 -22.54 14.68
C GLU A 337 -32.33 -23.48 14.43
N GLY A 338 -32.09 -23.89 13.17
CA GLY A 338 -30.99 -24.76 12.75
C GLY A 338 -31.28 -26.27 12.86
N ASN A 339 -32.53 -26.66 13.10
CA ASN A 339 -32.91 -28.07 13.11
C ASN A 339 -33.04 -28.59 11.68
N ARG A 340 -32.48 -29.78 11.46
CA ARG A 340 -32.48 -30.45 10.14
C ARG A 340 -33.52 -31.57 10.14
N VAL A 341 -34.36 -31.60 9.10
CA VAL A 341 -35.38 -32.61 8.88
C VAL A 341 -35.21 -33.19 7.48
N GLU A 342 -35.02 -34.50 7.40
CA GLU A 342 -35.00 -35.21 6.12
C GLU A 342 -36.42 -35.57 5.70
N ILE A 343 -36.79 -35.22 4.46
CA ILE A 343 -38.11 -35.41 3.89
C ILE A 343 -37.97 -36.17 2.57
N GLU A 344 -38.55 -37.37 2.50
CA GLU A 344 -38.54 -38.14 1.25
C GLU A 344 -39.39 -37.46 0.16
N LYS A 345 -38.87 -37.39 -1.08
CA LYS A 345 -39.56 -36.72 -2.21
C LYS A 345 -40.95 -37.30 -2.46
N LYS A 346 -41.15 -38.59 -2.19
CA LYS A 346 -42.43 -39.30 -2.35
C LYS A 346 -43.51 -38.83 -1.39
N GLU A 347 -43.15 -38.19 -0.28
CA GLU A 347 -44.07 -37.72 0.76
C GLU A 347 -44.52 -36.27 0.54
N ILE A 348 -43.98 -35.58 -0.45
CA ILE A 348 -44.25 -34.16 -0.72
C ILE A 348 -45.47 -34.01 -1.63
N ILE A 349 -46.40 -33.14 -1.23
CA ILE A 349 -47.49 -32.65 -2.08
C ILE A 349 -47.04 -31.41 -2.84
N GLU A 350 -46.35 -30.49 -2.16
CA GLU A 350 -46.07 -29.16 -2.70
C GLU A 350 -44.75 -28.60 -2.15
N LEU A 351 -44.01 -27.90 -3.00
CA LEU A 351 -42.78 -27.18 -2.68
C LEU A 351 -42.92 -25.76 -3.23
N GLU A 352 -43.11 -24.78 -2.33
CA GLU A 352 -43.29 -23.37 -2.69
C GLU A 352 -42.06 -22.55 -2.29
N LEU A 353 -41.61 -21.64 -3.15
CA LEU A 353 -40.64 -20.63 -2.77
C LEU A 353 -41.35 -19.52 -1.99
N VAL A 354 -40.88 -19.25 -0.77
CA VAL A 354 -41.36 -18.16 0.08
C VAL A 354 -40.63 -16.87 -0.34
N PRO A 355 -41.34 -15.84 -0.80
CA PRO A 355 -40.75 -14.59 -1.28
C PRO A 355 -40.17 -13.71 -0.17
#